data_AF-A0A1F3T9I8-F1
#
_entry.id   AF-A0A1F3T9I8-F1
#
_cell.length_a   1.000
_cell.length_b   1.000
_cell.length_c   1.000
_cell.angle_alpha   90.00
_cell.angle_beta   90.00
_cell.angle_gamma   90.00
#
_symmetry.space_group_name_H-M   'P 1'
#
loop_
_entity.id
_entity.type
_entity.pdbx_description
1 polymer ?
#
loop_
_entity_poly.entity_id
_entity_poly.type
_entity_poly.pdbx_seq_one_letter_code
_entity_poly.pdbx_strand_id
1 'polypeptide(L)'
;MNAWKRLTKSVLFRKKAGMSSYLIRTGLWLLFLSSGWFSLASASPLHPIKKNELPQALPKNPLIVVHATTDFDDEAIAAPGIDKVTAQFKRENRPVVYLVSDQSLSGYESWYTKDRAPDFEIFSEGGEHNLPLAMDEVTIIGGFFGSYDGARGCQTLATRDAIRMHFELSDRPFTVHMPLEGIYFYEDDAAIRESLLGMNSKTASKAAVSKLFHEFAELFFLTETWGPGIEFSHPYVGESNLSYRPGEPVNTDGYTFTLFLNDRSVSRFGHGPRKVALRLQNELHH
;
A
#
# COMPACT_ATOMS: atom_id res chain seq x y z
N MET A 1 4.01 -24.91 -5.17
CA MET A 1 4.49 -25.53 -6.44
C MET A 1 5.81 -24.89 -6.80
N ASN A 2 6.90 -25.67 -6.78
CA ASN A 2 8.26 -25.22 -7.06
C ASN A 2 8.56 -25.29 -8.56
N ALA A 3 8.90 -24.17 -9.19
CA ALA A 3 9.83 -24.12 -10.31
C ALA A 3 10.10 -22.66 -10.69
N TRP A 4 11.32 -22.17 -10.46
CA TRP A 4 12.14 -21.59 -11.53
C TRP A 4 13.53 -21.19 -10.99
N LYS A 5 14.54 -21.91 -11.49
CA LYS A 5 15.96 -21.54 -11.41
C LYS A 5 16.53 -21.70 -12.82
N ARG A 6 17.42 -20.77 -13.16
CA ARG A 6 18.40 -20.71 -14.28
C ARG A 6 17.93 -19.96 -15.53
N LEU A 7 18.58 -18.82 -15.80
CA LEU A 7 19.72 -18.78 -16.73
C LEU A 7 20.41 -17.41 -16.71
N THR A 8 21.55 -17.36 -16.01
CA THR A 8 22.59 -16.33 -16.17
C THR A 8 23.37 -16.56 -17.47
N LYS A 9 23.61 -15.51 -18.26
CA LYS A 9 24.74 -15.45 -19.18
C LYS A 9 25.46 -14.09 -19.13
N SER A 10 26.71 -14.21 -18.74
CA SER A 10 27.80 -13.24 -18.70
C SER A 10 28.17 -12.66 -20.07
N VAL A 11 28.54 -11.37 -20.10
CA VAL A 11 29.43 -10.81 -21.13
C VAL A 11 30.57 -10.05 -20.44
N LEU A 12 31.79 -10.50 -20.75
CA LEU A 12 33.08 -9.92 -20.38
C LEU A 12 33.25 -8.50 -20.94
N PHE A 13 33.88 -7.61 -20.16
CA PHE A 13 34.88 -6.68 -20.69
C PHE A 13 36.10 -6.61 -19.79
N ARG A 14 37.27 -6.60 -20.43
CA ARG A 14 38.62 -6.74 -19.86
C ARG A 14 39.44 -5.48 -20.22
N LYS A 15 40.45 -5.18 -19.39
CA LYS A 15 41.57 -4.21 -19.53
C LYS A 15 41.30 -2.83 -18.88
N LYS A 16 42.25 -2.17 -18.19
CA LYS A 16 43.73 -2.29 -18.14
C LYS A 16 44.31 -1.56 -16.91
N ALA A 17 45.36 -2.17 -16.34
CA ALA A 17 46.58 -1.65 -15.70
C ALA A 17 46.63 -0.27 -14.99
N GLY A 18 47.25 -0.27 -13.80
CA GLY A 18 47.90 0.89 -13.19
C GLY A 18 48.51 0.56 -11.82
N MET A 19 49.75 0.06 -11.81
CA MET A 19 50.57 -0.06 -10.59
C MET A 19 50.97 1.34 -10.09
N SER A 20 50.82 1.57 -8.78
CA SER A 20 51.64 2.56 -8.06
C SER A 20 51.88 2.09 -6.63
N SER A 21 53.15 1.84 -6.35
CA SER A 21 53.73 1.50 -5.05
C SER A 21 53.79 2.71 -4.14
N TYR A 22 53.34 2.60 -2.89
CA TYR A 22 53.83 3.44 -1.79
C TYR A 22 53.86 2.69 -0.46
N LEU A 23 54.82 3.15 0.34
CA LEU A 23 55.42 2.55 1.52
C LEU A 23 54.60 2.71 2.81
N ILE A 24 54.82 1.75 3.71
CA ILE A 24 54.96 1.86 5.18
C ILE A 24 53.84 2.59 5.95
N ARG A 25 53.15 1.83 6.82
CA ARG A 25 53.13 2.06 8.28
C ARG A 25 52.38 0.92 8.99
N THR A 26 53.15 0.12 9.72
CA THR A 26 52.65 -0.82 10.73
C THR A 26 52.03 -0.03 11.88
N GLY A 27 50.71 0.12 11.84
CA GLY A 27 49.90 0.64 12.94
C GLY A 27 49.23 -0.53 13.68
N LEU A 28 49.50 -0.59 14.98
CA LEU A 28 48.96 -1.52 15.96
C LEU A 28 47.42 -1.40 16.00
N TRP A 29 46.68 -2.38 15.46
CA TRP A 29 45.22 -2.44 15.56
C TRP A 29 44.84 -3.17 16.85
N LEU A 30 44.37 -2.42 17.84
CA LEU A 30 43.63 -2.95 18.98
C LEU A 30 42.26 -3.43 18.50
N LEU A 31 42.12 -4.75 18.35
CA LEU A 31 40.86 -5.44 18.13
C LEU A 31 40.00 -5.34 19.41
N PHE A 32 39.17 -4.31 19.49
CA PHE A 32 38.00 -4.35 20.38
C PHE A 32 36.98 -5.30 19.75
N LEU A 33 36.99 -6.56 20.20
CA LEU A 33 35.88 -7.49 20.07
C LEU A 33 34.70 -6.92 20.87
N SER A 34 33.99 -5.95 20.29
CA SER A 34 32.64 -5.64 20.72
C SER A 34 31.81 -6.86 20.36
N SER A 35 31.55 -7.68 21.38
CA SER A 35 30.49 -8.67 21.35
C SER A 35 29.19 -7.87 21.17
N GLY A 36 28.83 -7.64 19.91
CA GLY A 36 27.52 -7.14 19.54
C GLY A 36 26.52 -8.19 19.99
N TRP A 37 25.86 -7.93 21.11
CA TRP A 37 24.65 -8.65 21.48
C TRP A 37 23.63 -8.29 20.41
N PHE A 38 23.52 -9.13 19.39
CA PHE A 38 22.37 -9.12 18.51
C PHE A 38 21.19 -9.55 19.40
N SER A 39 20.53 -8.57 20.02
CA SER A 39 19.16 -8.77 20.48
C SER A 39 18.36 -9.11 19.23
N LEU A 40 18.11 -10.40 19.05
CA LEU A 40 17.01 -10.87 18.23
C LEU A 40 15.77 -10.23 18.85
N ALA A 41 15.31 -9.13 18.26
CA ALA A 41 14.03 -8.55 18.61
C ALA A 41 13.00 -9.64 18.30
N SER A 42 12.59 -10.38 19.33
CA SER A 42 11.47 -11.31 19.24
C SER A 42 10.30 -10.49 18.73
N ALA A 43 9.80 -10.82 17.53
CA ALA A 43 8.67 -10.11 16.98
C ALA A 43 7.49 -10.29 17.93
N SER A 44 6.95 -9.18 18.43
CA SER A 44 5.80 -9.19 19.32
C SER A 44 4.53 -9.40 18.49
N PRO A 45 3.58 -10.24 18.94
CA PRO A 45 2.25 -10.32 18.36
C PRO A 45 1.58 -8.95 18.27
N LEU A 46 0.59 -8.83 17.38
CA LEU A 46 -0.34 -7.71 17.46
C LEU A 46 -1.21 -7.83 18.72
N HIS A 47 -1.48 -6.68 19.33
CA HIS A 47 -2.32 -6.51 20.50
C HIS A 47 -3.50 -5.58 20.16
N PRO A 48 -4.40 -5.99 19.24
CA PRO A 48 -5.54 -5.18 18.89
C PRO A 48 -6.49 -5.00 20.07
N ILE A 49 -7.22 -3.88 20.12
CA ILE A 49 -8.35 -3.75 21.05
C ILE A 49 -9.46 -4.73 20.66
N LYS A 50 -9.68 -4.87 19.35
CA LYS A 50 -10.70 -5.73 18.75
C LYS A 50 -10.12 -6.58 17.62
N LYS A 51 -10.26 -7.91 17.70
CA LYS A 51 -9.78 -8.84 16.67
C LYS A 51 -10.95 -9.51 15.95
N ASN A 52 -11.00 -9.38 14.63
CA ASN A 52 -12.05 -9.89 13.73
C ASN A 52 -13.47 -9.44 14.09
N GLU A 53 -13.58 -8.36 14.87
CA GLU A 53 -14.85 -7.72 15.18
C GLU A 53 -14.96 -6.43 14.35
N LEU A 54 -15.95 -6.37 13.46
CA LEU A 54 -16.26 -5.13 12.77
C LEU A 54 -16.80 -4.11 13.79
N PRO A 55 -16.31 -2.86 13.78
CA PRO A 55 -16.92 -1.81 14.58
C PRO A 55 -18.37 -1.58 14.16
N GLN A 56 -19.22 -1.09 15.06
CA GLN A 56 -20.58 -0.67 14.68
C GLN A 56 -20.56 0.58 13.79
N ALA A 57 -19.61 1.48 14.04
CA ALA A 57 -19.35 2.67 13.26
C ALA A 57 -17.88 3.05 13.41
N LEU A 58 -17.30 3.65 12.37
CA LEU A 58 -16.00 4.29 12.43
C LEU A 58 -16.18 5.82 12.48
N PRO A 59 -15.40 6.55 13.31
CA PRO A 59 -15.37 8.00 13.30
C PRO A 59 -14.73 8.55 12.01
N LYS A 60 -14.71 9.87 11.87
CA LYS A 60 -14.23 10.56 10.66
C LYS A 60 -12.79 10.16 10.30
N ASN A 61 -12.60 9.79 9.03
CA ASN A 61 -11.30 9.50 8.41
C ASN A 61 -10.46 8.48 9.21
N PRO A 62 -10.86 7.20 9.26
CA PRO A 62 -10.04 6.16 9.86
C PRO A 62 -8.83 5.84 8.96
N LEU A 63 -7.78 5.25 9.56
CA LEU A 63 -6.66 4.68 8.83
C LEU A 63 -6.90 3.19 8.62
N ILE A 64 -6.73 2.74 7.39
CA ILE A 64 -6.69 1.32 7.03
C ILE A 64 -5.25 1.00 6.58
N VAL A 65 -4.61 0.05 7.24
CA VAL A 65 -3.28 -0.46 6.88
C VAL A 65 -3.43 -1.85 6.30
N VAL A 66 -3.02 -2.02 5.04
CA VAL A 66 -3.22 -3.26 4.30
C VAL A 66 -1.91 -4.03 4.23
N HIS A 67 -1.87 -5.23 4.82
CA HIS A 67 -0.80 -6.22 4.64
C HIS A 67 0.62 -5.65 4.78
N ALA A 68 0.93 -4.99 5.89
CA ALA A 68 2.26 -4.45 6.15
C ALA A 68 3.23 -5.55 6.65
N THR A 69 3.42 -6.58 5.80
CA THR A 69 4.28 -7.73 6.09
C THR A 69 5.39 -7.89 5.06
N THR A 70 6.49 -8.49 5.47
CA THR A 70 7.61 -8.85 4.59
C THR A 70 7.28 -9.99 3.62
N ASP A 71 6.10 -10.60 3.72
CA ASP A 71 5.65 -11.59 2.75
C ASP A 71 5.15 -10.93 1.44
N PHE A 72 4.81 -9.65 1.50
CA PHE A 72 4.36 -8.85 0.36
C PHE A 72 5.29 -7.68 0.02
N ASP A 73 6.11 -7.24 0.97
CA ASP A 73 7.09 -6.16 0.83
C ASP A 73 8.39 -6.60 1.50
N ASP A 74 9.13 -7.47 0.80
CA ASP A 74 10.33 -8.17 1.27
C ASP A 74 11.37 -7.23 1.92
N GLU A 75 11.52 -6.01 1.38
CA GLU A 75 12.46 -5.00 1.86
C GLU A 75 11.86 -4.02 2.88
N ALA A 76 10.57 -4.17 3.20
CA ALA A 76 9.80 -3.29 4.07
C ALA A 76 9.91 -1.81 3.65
N ILE A 77 9.87 -1.53 2.33
CA ILE A 77 10.15 -0.20 1.77
C ILE A 77 9.15 0.85 2.24
N ALA A 78 7.92 0.45 2.56
CA ALA A 78 6.87 1.33 3.05
C ALA A 78 6.88 1.51 4.58
N ALA A 79 7.69 0.74 5.33
CA ALA A 79 7.69 0.77 6.79
C ALA A 79 7.88 2.17 7.40
N PRO A 80 8.82 3.01 6.94
CA PRO A 80 8.98 4.35 7.50
C PRO A 80 7.74 5.23 7.32
N GLY A 81 7.09 5.15 6.16
CA GLY A 81 5.87 5.90 5.87
C GLY A 81 4.67 5.37 6.65
N ILE A 82 4.52 4.05 6.75
CA ILE A 82 3.45 3.43 7.54
C ILE A 82 3.57 3.80 9.01
N ASP A 83 4.75 3.67 9.60
CA ASP A 83 5.02 4.05 10.98
C ASP A 83 4.67 5.53 11.24
N LYS A 84 5.06 6.41 10.33
CA LYS A 84 4.83 7.85 10.43
C LYS A 84 3.32 8.17 10.41
N VAL A 85 2.59 7.62 9.44
CA VAL A 85 1.14 7.83 9.29
C VAL A 85 0.39 7.23 10.48
N THR A 86 0.69 6.00 10.87
CA THR A 86 0.05 5.34 12.02
C THR A 86 0.29 6.12 13.32
N ALA A 87 1.54 6.51 13.59
CA ALA A 87 1.86 7.30 14.78
C ALA A 87 1.10 8.64 14.80
N GLN A 88 0.89 9.25 13.64
CA GLN A 88 0.08 10.46 13.54
C GLN A 88 -1.39 10.20 13.88
N PHE A 89 -2.02 9.19 13.28
CA PHE A 89 -3.42 8.85 13.57
C PHE A 89 -3.64 8.54 15.05
N LYS A 90 -2.70 7.79 15.66
CA LYS A 90 -2.73 7.52 17.10
C LYS A 90 -2.63 8.80 17.95
N ARG A 91 -1.75 9.74 17.59
CA ARG A 91 -1.66 11.06 18.28
C ARG A 91 -2.96 11.88 18.16
N GLU A 92 -3.64 11.78 17.03
CA GLU A 92 -4.92 12.44 16.76
C GLU A 92 -6.14 11.71 17.35
N ASN A 93 -5.93 10.58 18.04
CA ASN A 93 -6.98 9.68 18.54
C ASN A 93 -7.94 9.22 17.43
N ARG A 94 -7.40 8.99 16.23
CA ARG A 94 -8.14 8.46 15.08
C ARG A 94 -7.93 6.94 14.99
N PRO A 95 -8.98 6.17 14.64
CA PRO A 95 -8.87 4.72 14.59
C PRO A 95 -7.87 4.25 13.54
N VAL A 96 -7.17 3.20 13.91
CA VAL A 96 -6.25 2.46 13.05
C VAL A 96 -6.77 1.02 12.93
N VAL A 97 -7.07 0.61 11.69
CA VAL A 97 -7.53 -0.73 11.34
C VAL A 97 -6.45 -1.43 10.53
N TYR A 98 -6.02 -2.61 10.98
CA TYR A 98 -5.09 -3.45 10.24
C TYR A 98 -5.85 -4.56 9.53
N LEU A 99 -5.64 -4.67 8.22
CA LEU A 99 -6.07 -5.81 7.42
C LEU A 99 -4.91 -6.79 7.34
N VAL A 100 -5.09 -7.99 7.88
CA VAL A 100 -4.02 -8.99 8.09
C VAL A 100 -4.37 -10.28 7.38
N SER A 101 -3.46 -10.82 6.57
CA SER A 101 -3.64 -12.07 5.82
C SER A 101 -3.24 -13.33 6.59
N ASP A 102 -2.40 -13.20 7.62
CA ASP A 102 -2.02 -14.31 8.52
C ASP A 102 -2.00 -13.82 9.99
N GLN A 103 -2.92 -14.34 10.79
CA GLN A 103 -3.05 -14.01 12.22
C GLN A 103 -2.38 -15.05 13.14
N SER A 104 -1.50 -15.89 12.59
CA SER A 104 -0.64 -16.80 13.33
C SER A 104 0.62 -16.10 13.86
N LEU A 105 1.41 -16.80 14.67
CA LEU A 105 2.68 -16.27 15.17
C LEU A 105 3.64 -15.91 14.03
N SER A 106 3.73 -16.74 12.98
CA SER A 106 4.60 -16.47 11.83
C SER A 106 4.15 -15.24 11.03
N GLY A 107 2.83 -15.05 10.86
CA GLY A 107 2.30 -13.84 10.22
C GLY A 107 2.63 -12.56 11.01
N TYR A 108 2.63 -12.64 12.35
CA TYR A 108 3.03 -11.50 13.17
C TYR A 108 4.55 -11.25 13.16
N GLU A 109 5.35 -12.29 12.94
CA GLU A 109 6.80 -12.17 12.72
C GLU A 109 7.13 -11.42 11.42
N SER A 110 6.35 -11.64 10.35
CA SER A 110 6.53 -10.93 9.08
C SER A 110 5.95 -9.51 9.10
N TRP A 111 5.01 -9.19 10.01
CA TRP A 111 4.50 -7.83 10.19
C TRP A 111 5.63 -6.88 10.61
N TYR A 112 5.98 -5.89 9.79
CA TYR A 112 7.20 -5.10 9.98
C TYR A 112 7.00 -3.74 10.68
N THR A 113 5.76 -3.31 10.92
CA THR A 113 5.52 -1.96 11.48
C THR A 113 5.89 -1.90 12.96
N LYS A 114 6.21 -0.69 13.45
CA LYS A 114 6.48 -0.46 14.88
C LYS A 114 5.23 -0.50 15.73
N ASP A 115 4.12 0.01 15.20
CA ASP A 115 2.85 -0.09 15.90
C ASP A 115 2.39 -1.56 15.93
N ARG A 116 2.12 -2.04 17.14
CA ARG A 116 1.64 -3.40 17.43
C ARG A 116 0.29 -3.38 18.12
N ALA A 117 -0.40 -2.24 18.17
CA ALA A 117 -1.63 -2.08 18.94
C ALA A 117 -2.69 -1.31 18.12
N PRO A 118 -3.13 -1.86 16.97
CA PRO A 118 -4.19 -1.25 16.21
C PRO A 118 -5.49 -1.25 17.02
N ASP A 119 -6.43 -0.38 16.68
CA ASP A 119 -7.75 -0.40 17.32
C ASP A 119 -8.53 -1.64 16.88
N PHE A 120 -8.37 -2.01 15.61
CA PHE A 120 -8.97 -3.19 15.02
C PHE A 120 -7.93 -3.98 14.22
N GLU A 121 -7.93 -5.30 14.38
CA GLU A 121 -7.23 -6.24 13.50
C GLU A 121 -8.30 -7.10 12.83
N ILE A 122 -8.40 -7.03 11.51
CA ILE A 122 -9.39 -7.74 10.72
C ILE A 122 -8.66 -8.68 9.77
N PHE A 123 -9.00 -9.97 9.84
CA PHE A 123 -8.54 -10.93 8.85
C PHE A 123 -9.02 -10.52 7.46
N SER A 124 -8.09 -10.49 6.52
CA SER A 124 -8.32 -10.10 5.15
C SER A 124 -7.25 -10.77 4.31
N GLU A 125 -7.61 -11.73 3.46
CA GLU A 125 -6.65 -12.51 2.68
C GLU A 125 -6.06 -11.68 1.53
N GLY A 126 -6.90 -10.87 0.89
CA GLY A 126 -6.58 -10.07 -0.30
C GLY A 126 -6.89 -8.59 -0.15
N GLY A 127 -7.09 -8.08 1.07
CA GLY A 127 -7.45 -6.68 1.34
C GLY A 127 -8.95 -6.42 1.36
N GLU A 128 -9.78 -7.46 1.25
CA GLU A 128 -11.24 -7.37 1.34
C GLU A 128 -11.73 -6.99 2.74
N HIS A 129 -12.80 -6.20 2.81
CA HIS A 129 -13.43 -5.84 4.07
C HIS A 129 -14.86 -5.29 3.95
N ASN A 130 -15.59 -5.29 5.06
CA ASN A 130 -16.90 -4.62 5.20
C ASN A 130 -16.95 -3.57 6.32
N LEU A 131 -15.83 -2.86 6.54
CA LEU A 131 -15.78 -1.75 7.49
C LEU A 131 -16.90 -0.72 7.22
N PRO A 132 -17.68 -0.29 8.23
CA PRO A 132 -18.81 0.62 8.03
C PRO A 132 -18.33 2.07 7.88
N LEU A 133 -18.07 2.48 6.65
CA LEU A 133 -17.50 3.79 6.33
C LEU A 133 -18.56 4.84 5.98
N ALA A 134 -19.36 5.32 6.93
CA ALA A 134 -20.38 6.36 6.67
C ALA A 134 -19.83 7.81 6.56
N MET A 135 -18.51 7.98 6.64
CA MET A 135 -17.80 9.26 6.63
C MET A 135 -17.29 9.64 5.24
N ASP A 136 -17.03 10.92 4.99
CA ASP A 136 -16.71 11.42 3.64
C ASP A 136 -15.26 11.20 3.20
N GLU A 137 -14.43 10.60 4.06
CA GLU A 137 -13.04 10.35 3.76
C GLU A 137 -12.44 9.20 4.56
N VAL A 138 -11.43 8.55 4.00
CA VAL A 138 -10.64 7.48 4.59
C VAL A 138 -9.18 7.64 4.16
N THR A 139 -8.25 7.14 4.96
CA THR A 139 -6.84 7.03 4.57
C THR A 139 -6.44 5.57 4.49
N ILE A 140 -5.80 5.18 3.39
CA ILE A 140 -5.42 3.79 3.14
C ILE A 140 -3.94 3.75 2.77
N ILE A 141 -3.18 2.93 3.50
CA ILE A 141 -1.74 2.69 3.32
C ILE A 141 -1.46 1.18 3.33
N GLY A 142 -0.20 0.79 3.13
CA GLY A 142 0.19 -0.59 2.93
C GLY A 142 0.13 -0.97 1.46
N GLY A 143 -0.15 -2.23 1.15
CA GLY A 143 0.05 -2.69 -0.20
C GLY A 143 -0.36 -4.14 -0.47
N PHE A 144 0.08 -4.70 -1.60
CA PHE A 144 0.71 -3.91 -2.68
C PHE A 144 -0.34 -3.11 -3.46
N PHE A 145 0.13 -2.01 -4.05
CA PHE A 145 -0.64 -1.17 -4.94
C PHE A 145 -0.57 -1.68 -6.39
N GLY A 146 -1.70 -1.76 -7.10
CA GLY A 146 -1.74 -2.16 -8.52
C GLY A 146 -2.72 -3.31 -8.83
N SER A 147 -2.69 -3.80 -10.07
CA SER A 147 -3.51 -4.91 -10.57
C SER A 147 -2.73 -5.63 -11.68
N TYR A 148 -2.26 -6.86 -11.41
CA TYR A 148 -1.39 -7.62 -12.32
C TYR A 148 -1.98 -9.00 -12.61
N ASP A 149 -1.94 -9.45 -13.87
CA ASP A 149 -2.18 -10.84 -14.28
C ASP A 149 -3.44 -11.51 -13.66
N GLY A 150 -4.50 -10.74 -13.45
CA GLY A 150 -5.75 -11.20 -12.83
C GLY A 150 -5.77 -11.21 -11.29
N ALA A 151 -4.65 -10.96 -10.64
CA ALA A 151 -4.52 -10.71 -9.20
C ALA A 151 -4.55 -9.20 -8.91
N ARG A 152 -5.46 -8.79 -8.01
CA ARG A 152 -5.60 -7.39 -7.61
C ARG A 152 -4.69 -7.12 -6.42
N GLY A 153 -3.97 -6.01 -6.45
CA GLY A 153 -3.20 -5.54 -5.30
C GLY A 153 -4.13 -5.31 -4.13
N CYS A 154 -3.73 -5.80 -2.96
CA CYS A 154 -4.59 -5.85 -1.79
C CYS A 154 -5.05 -4.45 -1.35
N GLN A 155 -4.19 -3.44 -1.50
CA GLN A 155 -4.54 -2.05 -1.24
C GLN A 155 -5.62 -1.53 -2.19
N THR A 156 -5.56 -1.92 -3.47
CA THR A 156 -6.53 -1.52 -4.48
C THR A 156 -7.89 -2.17 -4.20
N LEU A 157 -7.90 -3.41 -3.71
CA LEU A 157 -9.12 -4.08 -3.26
C LEU A 157 -9.73 -3.39 -2.05
N ALA A 158 -8.94 -3.12 -1.01
CA ALA A 158 -9.37 -2.36 0.17
C ALA A 158 -9.93 -0.99 -0.20
N THR A 159 -9.30 -0.30 -1.16
CA THR A 159 -9.79 0.99 -1.67
C THR A 159 -11.18 0.86 -2.31
N ARG A 160 -11.42 -0.19 -3.10
CA ARG A 160 -12.72 -0.45 -3.72
C ARG A 160 -13.78 -0.77 -2.68
N ASP A 161 -13.46 -1.61 -1.71
CA ASP A 161 -14.38 -1.92 -0.62
C ASP A 161 -14.68 -0.70 0.24
N ALA A 162 -13.71 0.16 0.48
CA ALA A 162 -13.95 1.41 1.19
C ALA A 162 -14.95 2.31 0.46
N ILE A 163 -14.79 2.47 -0.86
CA ILE A 163 -15.73 3.24 -1.70
C ILE A 163 -17.13 2.61 -1.66
N ARG A 164 -17.22 1.29 -1.87
CA ARG A 164 -18.49 0.56 -1.86
C ARG A 164 -19.20 0.73 -0.51
N MET A 165 -18.50 0.44 0.59
CA MET A 165 -19.05 0.52 1.94
C MET A 165 -19.52 1.94 2.30
N HIS A 166 -18.85 2.98 1.78
CA HIS A 166 -19.34 4.35 1.91
C HIS A 166 -20.67 4.57 1.19
N PHE A 167 -20.77 4.16 -0.07
CA PHE A 167 -21.98 4.36 -0.86
C PHE A 167 -23.15 3.42 -0.52
N GLU A 168 -22.93 2.42 0.33
CA GLU A 168 -24.01 1.67 0.97
C GLU A 168 -24.63 2.42 2.16
N LEU A 169 -23.91 3.39 2.74
CA LEU A 169 -24.30 4.11 3.96
C LEU A 169 -24.54 5.61 3.74
N SER A 170 -24.10 6.18 2.62
CA SER A 170 -24.10 7.61 2.33
C SER A 170 -24.09 7.89 0.83
N ASP A 171 -24.79 8.93 0.38
CA ASP A 171 -24.73 9.41 -1.01
C ASP A 171 -23.76 10.59 -1.21
N ARG A 172 -23.04 11.01 -0.15
CA ARG A 172 -22.12 12.15 -0.21
C ARG A 172 -20.85 11.81 -1.00
N PRO A 173 -20.16 12.81 -1.58
CA PRO A 173 -18.84 12.58 -2.18
C PRO A 173 -17.86 11.95 -1.18
N PHE A 174 -17.00 11.06 -1.67
CA PHE A 174 -16.03 10.31 -0.85
C PHE A 174 -14.60 10.62 -1.26
N THR A 175 -13.68 10.69 -0.31
CA THR A 175 -12.25 10.93 -0.57
C THR A 175 -11.39 9.82 0.03
N VAL A 176 -10.56 9.19 -0.80
CA VAL A 176 -9.54 8.24 -0.33
C VAL A 176 -8.18 8.93 -0.38
N HIS A 177 -7.56 9.09 0.79
CA HIS A 177 -6.19 9.60 0.92
C HIS A 177 -5.21 8.42 0.88
N MET A 178 -4.16 8.57 0.07
CA MET A 178 -3.16 7.55 -0.21
C MET A 178 -1.75 8.16 -0.09
N PRO A 179 -1.21 8.28 1.15
CA PRO A 179 0.15 8.72 1.39
C PRO A 179 1.14 7.75 0.73
N LEU A 180 1.80 8.19 -0.35
CA LEU A 180 2.67 7.36 -1.18
C LEU A 180 3.87 6.81 -0.40
N GLU A 181 4.36 7.54 0.61
CA GLU A 181 5.45 7.08 1.48
C GLU A 181 5.08 5.80 2.25
N GLY A 182 3.80 5.60 2.56
CA GLY A 182 3.27 4.44 3.26
C GLY A 182 2.71 3.37 2.34
N ILE A 183 2.92 3.45 1.03
CA ILE A 183 2.41 2.49 0.06
C ILE A 183 3.59 1.81 -0.64
N TYR A 184 3.56 0.49 -0.71
CA TYR A 184 4.51 -0.30 -1.51
C TYR A 184 3.83 -0.80 -2.79
N PHE A 185 4.64 -0.91 -3.83
CA PHE A 185 4.24 -1.32 -5.17
C PHE A 185 4.81 -2.71 -5.43
N TYR A 186 4.27 -3.40 -6.43
CA TYR A 186 4.94 -4.58 -6.95
C TYR A 186 6.32 -4.20 -7.50
N GLU A 187 7.28 -5.13 -7.46
CA GLU A 187 8.69 -4.86 -7.80
C GLU A 187 8.85 -4.19 -9.17
N ASP A 188 8.10 -4.67 -10.17
CA ASP A 188 8.14 -4.14 -11.54
C ASP A 188 7.71 -2.66 -11.63
N ASP A 189 6.94 -2.16 -10.66
CA ASP A 189 6.44 -0.79 -10.61
C ASP A 189 7.10 0.07 -9.53
N ALA A 190 8.14 -0.43 -8.87
CA ALA A 190 8.92 0.34 -7.90
C ALA A 190 9.46 1.64 -8.52
N ALA A 191 9.87 1.63 -9.79
CA ALA A 191 10.33 2.82 -10.50
C ALA A 191 9.24 3.91 -10.66
N ILE A 192 7.98 3.50 -10.81
CA ILE A 192 6.83 4.42 -10.91
C ILE A 192 6.57 5.04 -9.54
N ARG A 193 6.61 4.25 -8.46
CA ARG A 193 6.53 4.74 -7.08
C ARG A 193 7.57 5.82 -6.80
N GLU A 194 8.84 5.53 -7.09
CA GLU A 194 9.92 6.50 -6.87
C GLU A 194 9.76 7.75 -7.72
N SER A 195 9.27 7.60 -8.96
CA SER A 195 8.97 8.73 -9.83
C SER A 195 7.85 9.61 -9.27
N LEU A 196 6.81 9.01 -8.66
CA LEU A 196 5.73 9.74 -8.00
C LEU A 196 6.21 10.46 -6.75
N LEU A 197 6.96 9.78 -5.88
CA LEU A 197 7.52 10.35 -4.65
C LEU A 197 8.48 11.51 -4.94
N GLY A 198 9.33 11.37 -5.96
CA GLY A 198 10.27 12.40 -6.40
C GLY A 198 9.61 13.55 -7.18
N MET A 199 8.34 13.41 -7.59
CA MET A 199 7.67 14.43 -8.39
C MET A 199 7.24 15.62 -7.53
N ASN A 200 7.83 16.78 -7.79
CA ASN A 200 7.30 18.04 -7.31
C ASN A 200 6.09 18.45 -8.15
N SER A 201 4.88 18.16 -7.67
CA SER A 201 3.64 18.41 -8.42
C SER A 201 3.36 19.89 -8.71
N LYS A 202 4.01 20.82 -7.97
CA LYS A 202 3.90 22.27 -8.17
C LYS A 202 4.72 22.75 -9.37
N THR A 203 5.84 22.10 -9.66
CA THR A 203 6.75 22.50 -10.75
C THR A 203 6.73 21.55 -11.94
N ALA A 204 6.23 20.32 -11.78
CA ALA A 204 6.14 19.34 -12.85
C ALA A 204 5.23 19.82 -13.99
N SER A 205 5.69 19.64 -15.23
CA SER A 205 4.91 20.00 -16.42
C SER A 205 3.64 19.14 -16.50
N LYS A 206 2.57 19.67 -17.10
CA LYS A 206 1.33 18.90 -17.33
C LYS A 206 1.59 17.61 -18.13
N ALA A 207 2.51 17.64 -19.08
CA ALA A 207 2.89 16.47 -19.87
C ALA A 207 3.61 15.40 -19.04
N ALA A 208 4.54 15.79 -18.16
CA ALA A 208 5.24 14.84 -17.28
C ALA A 208 4.27 14.17 -16.30
N VAL A 209 3.38 14.96 -15.69
CA VAL A 209 2.31 14.46 -14.82
C VAL A 209 1.40 13.52 -15.61
N SER A 210 0.92 13.94 -16.79
CA SER A 210 0.00 13.13 -17.60
C SER A 210 0.64 11.83 -18.09
N LYS A 211 1.93 11.82 -18.41
CA LYS A 211 2.66 10.61 -18.83
C LYS A 211 2.72 9.62 -17.68
N LEU A 212 3.20 10.07 -16.51
CA LEU A 212 3.29 9.22 -15.32
C LEU A 212 1.90 8.71 -14.92
N PHE A 213 0.86 9.54 -15.02
CA PHE A 213 -0.51 9.12 -14.70
C PHE A 213 -1.17 8.25 -15.76
N HIS A 214 -0.71 8.27 -17.00
CA HIS A 214 -1.18 7.32 -18.01
C HIS A 214 -0.64 5.92 -17.69
N GLU A 215 0.68 5.83 -17.41
CA GLU A 215 1.34 4.61 -16.93
C GLU A 215 0.74 4.13 -15.60
N PHE A 216 0.39 5.06 -14.71
CA PHE A 216 -0.22 4.77 -13.39
C PHE A 216 -1.71 4.41 -13.42
N ALA A 217 -2.51 5.07 -14.25
CA ALA A 217 -3.96 4.84 -14.32
C ALA A 217 -4.28 3.48 -14.96
N GLU A 218 -3.42 3.02 -15.88
CA GLU A 218 -3.45 1.64 -16.39
C GLU A 218 -3.30 0.62 -15.26
N LEU A 219 -2.38 0.86 -14.31
CA LEU A 219 -2.12 -0.01 -13.16
C LEU A 219 -3.25 -0.01 -12.12
N PHE A 220 -3.90 1.14 -11.90
CA PHE A 220 -4.79 1.33 -10.76
C PHE A 220 -6.28 1.06 -11.07
N PHE A 221 -6.74 1.34 -12.29
CA PHE A 221 -8.16 1.23 -12.63
C PHE A 221 -8.50 0.56 -13.96
N LEU A 222 -7.59 0.54 -14.94
CA LEU A 222 -7.95 0.25 -16.33
C LEU A 222 -7.51 -1.14 -16.80
N THR A 223 -7.07 -2.04 -15.92
CA THR A 223 -7.00 -3.46 -16.26
C THR A 223 -8.41 -4.04 -16.40
N GLU A 224 -8.97 -3.82 -17.59
CA GLU A 224 -10.10 -4.48 -18.24
C GLU A 224 -10.00 -6.02 -18.20
N THR A 225 -11.02 -6.86 -18.45
CA THR A 225 -12.49 -6.81 -18.61
C THR A 225 -12.93 -8.25 -18.93
N TRP A 226 -14.12 -8.69 -18.53
CA TRP A 226 -14.93 -9.59 -19.36
C TRP A 226 -16.43 -9.21 -19.23
N GLY A 227 -16.86 -8.12 -19.86
CA GLY A 227 -18.27 -7.69 -19.91
C GLY A 227 -18.48 -6.27 -20.46
N PRO A 228 -19.71 -5.86 -20.84
CA PRO A 228 -20.02 -4.48 -21.19
C PRO A 228 -19.94 -3.59 -19.94
N GLY A 229 -18.95 -2.70 -19.89
CA GLY A 229 -18.62 -1.85 -18.75
C GLY A 229 -17.32 -2.30 -18.08
N ILE A 230 -16.48 -1.36 -17.61
CA ILE A 230 -15.27 -1.68 -16.85
C ILE A 230 -15.70 -2.19 -15.47
N GLU A 231 -15.87 -3.50 -15.34
CA GLU A 231 -16.24 -4.15 -14.08
C GLU A 231 -15.03 -4.35 -13.18
N PHE A 232 -15.15 -3.90 -11.95
CA PHE A 232 -14.17 -4.11 -10.90
C PHE A 232 -14.58 -5.28 -9.99
N SER A 233 -14.96 -6.43 -10.56
CA SER A 233 -15.45 -7.65 -9.86
C SER A 233 -14.53 -8.20 -8.75
N HIS A 234 -14.91 -8.10 -7.48
CA HIS A 234 -14.07 -8.55 -6.35
C HIS A 234 -13.74 -10.07 -6.46
N PRO A 235 -12.49 -10.49 -6.76
CA PRO A 235 -12.18 -11.88 -7.11
C PRO A 235 -12.13 -12.82 -5.90
N TYR A 236 -12.29 -12.28 -4.70
CA TYR A 236 -12.35 -13.08 -3.49
C TYR A 236 -13.60 -13.96 -3.51
N VAL A 237 -13.35 -15.25 -3.68
CA VAL A 237 -14.32 -16.34 -3.57
C VAL A 237 -13.97 -17.27 -2.40
N GLY A 238 -13.02 -16.83 -1.54
CA GLY A 238 -12.52 -17.63 -0.43
C GLY A 238 -13.55 -17.78 0.70
N GLU A 239 -13.48 -18.91 1.39
CA GLU A 239 -14.26 -19.15 2.63
C GLU A 239 -13.48 -18.73 3.89
N SER A 240 -12.25 -18.21 3.73
CA SER A 240 -11.35 -17.85 4.84
C SER A 240 -11.82 -16.62 5.63
N ASN A 241 -12.58 -15.73 5.00
CA ASN A 241 -13.17 -14.53 5.59
C ASN A 241 -14.69 -14.62 5.57
N LEU A 242 -15.24 -15.39 6.50
CA LEU A 242 -16.69 -15.62 6.62
C LEU A 242 -17.52 -14.36 6.89
N SER A 243 -16.87 -13.28 7.34
CA SER A 243 -17.52 -12.00 7.60
C SER A 243 -17.62 -11.13 6.34
N TYR A 244 -16.87 -11.46 5.30
CA TYR A 244 -16.87 -10.71 4.06
C TYR A 244 -18.15 -10.97 3.27
N ARG A 245 -18.79 -9.88 2.84
CA ARG A 245 -19.88 -9.91 1.86
C ARG A 245 -19.50 -9.08 0.64
N PRO A 246 -19.62 -9.64 -0.57
CA PRO A 246 -19.55 -8.83 -1.78
C PRO A 246 -20.75 -7.87 -1.81
N GLY A 247 -20.61 -6.78 -2.55
CA GLY A 247 -21.72 -5.86 -2.83
C GLY A 247 -21.61 -5.30 -4.24
N GLU A 248 -22.34 -4.21 -4.49
CA GLU A 248 -22.40 -3.59 -5.82
C GLU A 248 -21.00 -3.22 -6.34
N PRO A 249 -20.72 -3.46 -7.63
CA PRO A 249 -19.42 -3.15 -8.20
C PRO A 249 -19.16 -1.64 -8.19
N VAL A 250 -17.92 -1.26 -7.88
CA VAL A 250 -17.43 0.11 -8.03
C VAL A 250 -16.94 0.27 -9.46
N ASN A 251 -17.69 0.91 -10.36
CA ASN A 251 -17.34 0.99 -11.80
C ASN A 251 -17.50 2.39 -12.40
N THR A 252 -17.14 2.57 -13.67
CA THR A 252 -17.21 3.89 -14.35
C THR A 252 -18.64 4.38 -14.61
N ASP A 253 -19.63 3.49 -14.55
CA ASP A 253 -21.02 3.76 -14.90
C ASP A 253 -21.79 4.24 -13.66
N GLY A 254 -21.43 3.72 -12.49
CA GLY A 254 -21.96 4.16 -11.18
C GLY A 254 -21.19 5.32 -10.55
N TYR A 255 -19.94 5.56 -10.97
CA TYR A 255 -19.03 6.48 -10.30
C TYR A 255 -18.28 7.41 -11.26
N THR A 256 -17.96 8.61 -10.77
CA THR A 256 -17.01 9.55 -11.37
C THR A 256 -15.83 9.71 -10.42
N PHE A 257 -14.62 9.44 -10.92
CA PHE A 257 -13.37 9.53 -10.18
C PHE A 257 -12.58 10.78 -10.56
N THR A 258 -12.02 11.46 -9.57
CA THR A 258 -11.01 12.50 -9.77
C THR A 258 -9.74 12.11 -9.03
N LEU A 259 -8.65 12.01 -9.77
CA LEU A 259 -7.34 11.68 -9.26
C LEU A 259 -6.55 12.95 -8.99
N PHE A 260 -5.88 12.99 -7.84
CA PHE A 260 -5.02 14.08 -7.42
C PHE A 260 -3.63 13.54 -7.07
N LEU A 261 -2.60 14.30 -7.47
CA LEU A 261 -1.25 14.19 -6.93
C LEU A 261 -0.97 15.43 -6.09
N ASN A 262 -0.83 15.21 -4.78
CA ASN A 262 -0.95 16.24 -3.76
C ASN A 262 -2.29 16.98 -3.95
N ASP A 263 -2.28 18.30 -4.13
CA ASP A 263 -3.51 19.09 -4.35
C ASP A 263 -3.85 19.35 -5.83
N ARG A 264 -3.06 18.81 -6.76
CA ARG A 264 -3.25 19.03 -8.19
C ARG A 264 -4.10 17.91 -8.79
N SER A 265 -5.23 18.25 -9.41
CA SER A 265 -5.99 17.28 -10.21
C SER A 265 -5.20 16.89 -11.46
N VAL A 266 -5.04 15.58 -11.66
CA VAL A 266 -4.19 15.00 -12.72
C VAL A 266 -4.98 14.17 -13.72
N SER A 267 -6.10 13.57 -13.29
CA SER A 267 -6.97 12.77 -14.14
C SER A 267 -8.41 12.81 -13.64
N ARG A 268 -9.36 12.59 -14.55
CA ARG A 268 -10.78 12.40 -14.26
C ARG A 268 -11.37 11.39 -15.24
N PHE A 269 -12.11 10.42 -14.72
CA PHE A 269 -12.73 9.36 -15.52
C PHE A 269 -14.02 8.85 -14.86
N GLY A 270 -14.79 8.05 -15.59
CA GLY A 270 -16.15 7.66 -15.20
C GLY A 270 -17.19 8.74 -15.49
N HIS A 271 -18.45 8.34 -15.46
CA HIS A 271 -19.61 9.17 -15.82
C HIS A 271 -20.81 8.96 -14.89
N GLY A 272 -20.68 8.12 -13.87
CA GLY A 272 -21.75 7.87 -12.92
C GLY A 272 -21.94 8.97 -11.87
N PRO A 273 -23.07 8.95 -11.14
CA PRO A 273 -23.46 10.03 -10.23
C PRO A 273 -22.64 10.08 -8.93
N ARG A 274 -22.06 8.96 -8.49
CA ARG A 274 -21.29 8.87 -7.23
C ARG A 274 -19.89 9.47 -7.42
N LYS A 275 -19.51 10.43 -6.59
CA LYS A 275 -18.25 11.18 -6.76
C LYS A 275 -17.18 10.66 -5.81
N VAL A 276 -16.03 10.26 -6.36
CA VAL A 276 -14.87 9.78 -5.58
C VAL A 276 -13.64 10.62 -5.93
N ALA A 277 -12.97 11.13 -4.90
CA ALA A 277 -11.66 11.74 -5.01
C ALA A 277 -10.59 10.77 -4.51
N LEU A 278 -9.51 10.63 -5.27
CA LEU A 278 -8.39 9.75 -4.96
C LEU A 278 -7.15 10.62 -4.85
N ARG A 279 -6.60 10.75 -3.64
CA ARG A 279 -5.54 11.70 -3.33
C ARG A 279 -4.25 10.98 -3.03
N LEU A 280 -3.35 10.93 -4.01
CA LEU A 280 -1.99 10.44 -3.81
C LEU A 280 -1.13 11.57 -3.27
N GLN A 281 -0.47 11.35 -2.14
CA GLN A 281 0.21 12.41 -1.40
C GLN A 281 1.68 12.04 -1.15
N ASN A 282 2.59 12.91 -1.58
CA ASN A 282 4.02 12.81 -1.25
C ASN A 282 4.31 13.39 0.15
N GLU A 283 3.47 14.33 0.59
CA GLU A 283 3.54 14.96 1.90
C GLU A 283 2.14 14.98 2.53
N LEU A 284 2.05 14.66 3.82
CA LEU A 284 0.82 14.83 4.59
C LEU A 284 0.60 16.33 4.81
N HIS A 285 -0.21 16.96 3.96
CA HIS A 285 -0.63 18.35 4.16
C HIS A 285 -1.85 18.41 5.09
N HIS A 286 -1.71 19.21 6.15
CA HIS A 286 -2.80 19.63 7.04
C HIS A 286 -3.15 21.10 6.77
#